data_AF-U5U0M0-F1
#
_entry.id   AF-U5U0M0-F1
#
_cell.length_a   1.000
_cell.length_b   1.000
_cell.length_c   1.000
_cell.angle_alpha   90.00
_cell.angle_beta   90.00
_cell.angle_gamma   90.00
#
_symmetry.space_group_name_H-M   'P 1'
#
loop_
_entity.id
_entity.type
_entity.pdbx_description
1 polymer ?
#
loop_
_entity_poly.entity_id
_entity_poly.type
_entity_poly.pdbx_seq_one_letter_code
_entity_poly.pdbx_strand_id
1 'polypeptide(L)'
;GALDFGLIVDGAVIIVENCLRRFGEAQHRLGRLLTTDERFKLAETATSEVIRPSLFGVVIITIVYLPIFALTGVEGKMFHPMA
;
A
#
# COMPACT_ATOMS: atom_id res chain seq x y z
N GLY A 1 10.09 5.06 12.39
CA GLY A 1 9.49 3.88 13.04
C GLY A 1 8.02 3.75 12.70
N ALA A 2 7.14 4.36 13.49
CA ALA A 2 5.68 4.18 13.38
C ALA A 2 5.05 4.65 12.04
N LEU A 3 5.62 5.67 11.39
CA LEU A 3 5.11 6.22 10.13
C LEU A 3 5.25 5.23 8.96
N ASP A 4 6.32 4.43 8.97
CA ASP A 4 6.61 3.43 7.93
C ASP A 4 5.71 2.19 8.10
N PHE A 5 5.53 1.73 9.34
CA PHE A 5 4.59 0.65 9.66
C PHE A 5 3.14 1.03 9.33
N GLY A 6 2.73 2.26 9.65
CA GLY A 6 1.39 2.75 9.31
C GLY A 6 1.14 2.72 7.81
N LEU A 7 2.15 3.11 7.01
CA LEU A 7 2.06 3.11 5.55
C LEU A 7 1.94 1.70 4.95
N ILE A 8 2.78 0.78 5.43
CA ILE A 8 2.83 -0.60 4.93
C ILE A 8 1.54 -1.34 5.30
N VAL A 9 1.05 -1.14 6.53
CA VAL A 9 -0.19 -1.76 7.02
C VAL A 9 -1.41 -1.19 6.31
N ASP A 10 -1.45 0.11 6.02
CA ASP A 10 -2.57 0.74 5.32
C ASP A 10 -2.81 0.10 3.94
N GLY A 11 -1.73 -0.04 3.14
CA GLY A 11 -1.83 -0.72 1.84
C GLY A 11 -2.32 -2.16 1.93
N ALA A 12 -1.85 -2.92 2.93
CA ALA A 12 -2.28 -4.31 3.14
C ALA A 12 -3.75 -4.40 3.58
N VAL A 13 -4.18 -3.54 4.51
CA VAL A 13 -5.55 -3.51 5.03
C VAL A 13 -6.54 -3.14 3.92
N ILE A 14 -6.23 -2.15 3.09
CA ILE A 14 -7.08 -1.75 1.95
C ILE A 14 -7.29 -2.92 0.97
N ILE A 15 -6.23 -3.67 0.66
CA ILE A 15 -6.32 -4.84 -0.24
C ILE A 15 -7.19 -5.94 0.39
N VAL A 16 -6.96 -6.25 1.66
CA VAL A 16 -7.71 -7.28 2.39
C VAL A 16 -9.19 -6.93 2.48
N GLU A 17 -9.52 -5.68 2.78
CA GLU A 17 -10.90 -5.21 2.89
C GLU A 17 -11.64 -5.28 1.55
N ASN A 18 -10.97 -4.91 0.45
CA ASN A 18 -11.54 -5.02 -0.89
C ASN A 18 -11.81 -6.48 -1.30
N CYS A 19 -10.88 -7.39 -0.99
CA CYS A 19 -11.05 -8.83 -1.21
C CYS A 19 -12.23 -9.39 -0.40
N LEU A 20 -12.30 -9.06 0.90
CA LEU A 20 -13.39 -9.48 1.78
C LEU A 20 -14.75 -8.97 1.30
N ARG A 21 -14.84 -7.69 0.90
CA ARG A 21 -16.08 -7.11 0.36
C ARG A 21 -16.56 -7.89 -0.86
N ARG A 22 -15.68 -8.16 -1.82
CA ARG A 22 -16.02 -8.90 -3.03
C ARG A 22 -16.37 -10.37 -2.77
N PHE A 23 -15.68 -11.02 -1.83
CA PHE A 23 -16.07 -12.38 -1.41
C PHE A 23 -17.47 -12.38 -0.81
N GLY A 24 -17.82 -11.41 0.04
CA GLY A 24 -19.16 -11.26 0.58
C GLY A 24 -20.21 -11.07 -0.51
N GLU A 25 -19.98 -10.16 -1.46
CA GLU A 25 -20.87 -9.91 -2.60
C GLU A 25 -21.06 -11.16 -3.49
N ALA A 26 -19.97 -11.86 -3.80
CA ALA A 26 -20.02 -13.06 -4.63
C ALA A 26 -20.71 -14.23 -3.92
N GLN A 27 -20.46 -14.40 -2.62
CA GLN A 27 -21.12 -15.43 -1.81
C GLN A 27 -22.63 -15.17 -1.69
N HIS A 28 -23.01 -13.90 -1.47
CA HIS A 28 -24.42 -13.50 -1.39
C HIS A 28 -25.13 -13.68 -2.72
N ARG A 29 -24.46 -13.39 -3.84
CA ARG A 29 -25.01 -13.58 -5.19
C ARG A 29 -25.19 -15.05 -5.57
N LEU A 30 -24.27 -15.92 -5.15
CA LEU A 30 -24.30 -17.36 -5.45
C LEU A 30 -25.13 -18.17 -4.45
N GLY A 31 -25.45 -17.60 -3.28
CA GLY A 31 -26.18 -18.30 -2.21
C GLY A 31 -25.42 -19.48 -1.60
N ARG A 32 -24.12 -19.62 -1.89
CA ARG A 32 -23.23 -20.69 -1.42
C ARG A 32 -21.83 -20.15 -1.18
N LEU A 33 -21.04 -20.87 -0.40
CA LEU A 33 -19.61 -20.61 -0.23
C LEU A 33 -18.90 -20.67 -1.60
N LEU A 34 -17.94 -19.76 -1.81
CA LEU A 34 -17.07 -19.79 -2.99
C LEU A 34 -16.12 -21.00 -2.92
N THR A 35 -15.88 -21.62 -4.07
CA THR A 35 -14.82 -22.63 -4.21
C THR A 35 -13.44 -21.97 -4.17
N THR A 36 -12.40 -22.78 -3.96
CA THR A 36 -11.00 -22.29 -3.92
C THR A 36 -10.63 -21.54 -5.20
N ASP A 37 -10.99 -22.05 -6.37
CA ASP A 37 -10.70 -21.40 -7.66
C ASP A 37 -11.45 -20.07 -7.83
N GLU A 38 -12.71 -20.02 -7.42
CA GLU A 38 -13.50 -18.78 -7.45
C GLU A 38 -12.91 -17.71 -6.52
N ARG A 39 -12.41 -18.13 -5.34
CA ARG A 39 -11.72 -17.23 -4.41
C ARG A 39 -10.42 -16.68 -5.00
N PHE A 40 -9.58 -17.52 -5.59
CA PHE A 40 -8.34 -17.06 -6.22
C PHE A 40 -8.60 -16.08 -7.36
N LYS A 41 -9.57 -16.40 -8.24
CA LYS A 41 -9.94 -15.54 -9.36
C LYS A 41 -10.54 -14.20 -8.91
N LEU A 42 -11.37 -14.21 -7.87
CA LEU A 42 -11.90 -12.98 -7.29
C LEU A 42 -10.80 -12.15 -6.64
N ALA A 43 -9.87 -12.78 -5.91
CA ALA A 43 -8.76 -12.10 -5.27
C ALA A 43 -7.87 -11.40 -6.30
N GLU A 44 -7.49 -12.10 -7.37
CA GLU A 44 -6.71 -11.52 -8.48
C GLU A 44 -7.41 -10.28 -9.07
N THR A 45 -8.70 -10.41 -9.37
CA THR A 45 -9.49 -9.31 -9.94
C THR A 45 -9.65 -8.14 -8.94
N ALA A 46 -9.82 -8.45 -7.65
CA ALA A 46 -9.94 -7.47 -6.57
C ALA A 46 -8.63 -6.72 -6.33
N THR A 47 -7.48 -7.41 -6.37
CA THR A 47 -6.17 -6.80 -6.18
C THR A 47 -5.81 -5.87 -7.34
N SER A 48 -6.15 -6.23 -8.58
CA SER A 48 -5.83 -5.41 -9.76
C SER A 48 -6.48 -4.03 -9.77
N GLU A 49 -7.67 -3.86 -9.18
CA GLU A 49 -8.36 -2.56 -9.11
C GLU A 49 -7.79 -1.65 -8.02
N VAL A 50 -7.33 -2.24 -6.91
CA VAL A 50 -6.84 -1.52 -5.73
C VAL A 50 -5.37 -1.10 -5.88
N ILE A 51 -4.60 -1.80 -6.71
CA ILE A 51 -3.21 -1.48 -7.00
C ILE A 51 -3.03 -0.04 -7.51
N ARG A 52 -3.92 0.44 -8.39
CA ARG A 52 -3.82 1.80 -8.96
C ARG A 52 -3.91 2.90 -7.90
N PRO A 53 -4.96 2.98 -7.06
CA PRO A 53 -5.06 4.02 -6.04
C PRO A 53 -4.00 3.87 -4.94
N SER A 54 -3.64 2.63 -4.55
CA SER A 54 -2.61 2.40 -3.53
C SER A 54 -1.21 2.88 -3.99
N LEU A 55 -0.85 2.65 -5.26
CA LEU A 55 0.40 3.13 -5.84
C LEU A 55 0.51 4.66 -5.84
N PHE A 56 -0.60 5.37 -6.10
CA PHE A 56 -0.61 6.84 -6.05
C PHE A 56 -0.24 7.37 -4.66
N GLY A 57 -0.77 6.75 -3.59
CA GLY A 57 -0.41 7.09 -2.21
C GLY A 57 1.09 6.90 -1.95
N VAL A 58 1.62 5.71 -2.28
CA VAL A 58 3.04 5.39 -2.12
C VAL A 58 3.94 6.38 -2.88
N VAL A 59 3.55 6.79 -4.09
CA VAL A 59 4.28 7.80 -4.89
C VAL A 59 4.29 9.16 -4.21
N ILE A 60 3.15 9.63 -3.69
CA ILE A 60 3.07 10.93 -3.00
C ILE A 60 4.00 10.93 -1.78
N ILE A 61 3.95 9.87 -0.96
CA ILE A 61 4.83 9.74 0.21
C ILE A 61 6.30 9.68 -0.21
N THR A 62 6.63 8.92 -1.26
CA THR A 62 7.99 8.87 -1.79
C THR A 62 8.48 10.25 -2.22
N ILE A 63 7.64 11.04 -2.91
CA ILE A 63 7.98 12.42 -3.33
C ILE A 63 8.18 13.35 -2.12
N VAL A 64 7.43 13.18 -1.04
CA VAL A 64 7.58 13.96 0.20
C VAL A 64 8.85 13.56 0.97
N TYR A 65 9.23 12.29 0.95
CA TYR A 65 10.43 11.77 1.62
C TYR A 65 11.72 11.99 0.83
N LEU A 66 11.66 12.01 -0.49
CA LEU A 66 12.79 12.29 -1.39
C LEU A 66 13.57 13.58 -1.00
N PRO A 67 12.93 14.74 -0.75
CA PRO A 67 13.64 15.95 -0.34
C PRO A 67 14.20 15.85 1.08
N ILE A 68 13.62 15.05 1.99
CA ILE A 68 14.18 14.84 3.34
C ILE A 68 15.54 14.14 3.24
N PHE A 69 15.68 13.15 2.35
CA PHE A 69 16.97 12.52 2.04
C PHE A 69 17.94 13.43 1.28
N ALA A 70 17.43 14.39 0.48
CA ALA A 70 18.27 15.40 -0.16
C ALA A 70 18.79 16.44 0.86
N LEU A 71 18.02 16.72 1.92
CA LEU A 71 18.36 17.67 2.98
C LEU A 71 19.36 17.11 4.00
N THR A 72 19.46 15.79 4.18
CA THR A 72 20.60 15.18 4.91
C THR A 72 21.92 15.28 4.14
N GLY A 73 21.91 15.75 2.88
CA GLY A 73 23.09 16.09 2.09
C GLY A 73 23.73 17.46 2.42
N VAL A 74 23.12 18.30 3.27
CA VAL A 74 23.77 19.54 3.75
C VAL A 74 24.56 19.31 5.06
N GLU A 75 24.92 18.07 5.35
CA GLU A 75 26.00 17.73 6.29
C GLU A 75 27.28 17.28 5.58
N GLY A 76 27.51 17.72 4.34
CA GLY A 76 28.85 17.71 3.74
C GLY A 76 29.69 18.97 4.03
N LYS A 77 29.08 20.06 4.49
CA LYS A 77 29.75 21.38 4.65
C LYS A 77 29.67 21.99 6.05
N MET A 78 28.92 21.42 6.99
CA MET A 78 28.94 21.87 8.40
C MET A 78 30.14 21.32 9.18
N PHE A 79 30.84 20.33 8.64
CA PHE A 79 32.10 19.79 9.18
C PHE A 79 33.36 20.48 8.62
N HIS A 80 33.25 21.70 8.06
CA HIS A 80 34.41 22.43 7.53
C HIS A 80 34.98 23.60 8.39
N PRO A 81 34.36 24.06 9.50
CA PRO A 81 35.04 25.00 10.40
C PRO A 81 35.21 24.46 11.85
N MET A 82 35.29 23.15 12.03
CA MET A 82 35.77 22.51 13.27
C MET A 82 37.11 21.81 13.03
N ALA A 83 37.97 22.45 12.22
CA ALA A 83 39.40 22.24 12.08
C ALA A 83 40.06 23.63 11.94
#